data_AF-A0A2U3LIZ4-F1
#
_entry.id   AF-A0A2U3LIZ4-F1
#
_cell.length_a   1.000
_cell.length_b   1.000
_cell.length_c   1.000
_cell.angle_alpha   90.00
_cell.angle_beta   90.00
_cell.angle_gamma   90.00
#
_symmetry.space_group_name_H-M   'P 1'
#
loop_
_entity.id
_entity.type
_entity.pdbx_description
1 polymer ?
#
loop_
_entity_poly.entity_id
_entity_poly.type
_entity_poly.pdbx_seq_one_letter_code
_entity_poly.pdbx_strand_id
1 'polypeptide(L)' 'MLYLVDDTGSTLLPGLSNSQCAIDPRSLSVSGNGNTLTLALSLTLLPKFAGNQVIYLAARDNSDLNTSGWQAAGTWTSGQ' A
#
# COMPACT_ATOMS: atom_id res chain seq x y z
N MET A 1 8.64 -8.15 -3.74
CA MET A 1 9.31 -6.96 -3.14
C MET A 1 8.26 -5.88 -2.93
N LEU A 2 8.45 -5.03 -1.92
CA LEU A 2 7.54 -3.92 -1.60
C LEU A 2 8.23 -2.61 -1.97
N TYR A 3 7.48 -1.71 -2.61
CA TYR A 3 7.93 -0.38 -2.99
C TYR A 3 6.84 0.63 -2.66
N LEU A 4 7.23 1.85 -2.31
CA LEU A 4 6.33 3.00 -2.34
C LEU A 4 6.50 3.76 -3.66
N VAL A 5 5.48 4.53 -4.04
CA VAL A 5 5.58 5.49 -5.14
C VAL A 5 6.18 6.79 -4.60
N ASP A 6 6.95 7.49 -5.43
CA ASP A 6 7.45 8.82 -5.10
C ASP A 6 6.31 9.83 -4.85
N ASP A 7 6.67 10.99 -4.29
CA ASP A 7 5.71 12.05 -3.96
C ASP A 7 4.95 12.60 -5.19
N THR A 8 5.47 12.36 -6.40
CA THR A 8 4.87 12.80 -7.67
C THR A 8 3.99 11.75 -8.34
N GLY A 9 3.90 10.54 -7.79
CA GLY A 9 3.12 9.45 -8.37
C GLY A 9 3.78 8.79 -9.59
N SER A 10 5.08 9.05 -9.85
CA SER A 10 5.72 8.73 -11.14
C SER A 10 6.66 7.52 -11.10
N THR A 11 7.41 7.35 -10.01
CA THR A 11 8.44 6.30 -9.91
C THR A 11 8.31 5.48 -8.63
N LEU A 12 8.89 4.28 -8.62
CA LEU A 12 9.00 3.44 -7.42
C LEU A 12 10.24 3.81 -6.61
N LEU A 13 10.06 4.04 -5.32
CA LEU A 13 11.13 4.30 -4.38
C LEU A 13 11.75 3.00 -3.85
N PRO A 14 13.09 2.93 -3.69
CA PRO A 14 13.74 1.82 -2.99
C PRO A 14 13.47 1.83 -1.47
N GLY A 15 12.94 2.93 -0.94
CA GLY A 15 12.58 3.11 0.46
C GLY A 15 11.09 2.91 0.73
N LEU A 16 10.77 2.69 2.01
CA LEU A 16 9.40 2.51 2.50
C LEU A 16 8.83 3.76 3.18
N SER A 17 9.30 4.94 2.78
CA SER A 17 8.74 6.23 3.22
C SER A 17 8.82 7.30 2.13
N ASN A 18 7.82 8.18 2.09
CA ASN A 18 7.81 9.43 1.31
C ASN A 18 7.23 10.58 2.18
N SER A 19 6.89 11.73 1.59
CA SER A 19 6.35 12.88 2.34
C SER A 19 4.91 12.71 2.84
N GLN A 20 4.22 11.66 2.40
CA GLN A 20 2.82 11.38 2.68
C GLN A 20 2.64 10.21 3.65
N CYS A 21 3.53 9.21 3.59
CA CYS A 21 3.42 8.02 4.44
C CYS A 21 4.75 7.31 4.67
N ALA A 22 4.77 6.45 5.69
CA ALA A 22 5.84 5.51 5.98
C ALA A 22 5.27 4.13 6.36
N ILE A 23 5.97 3.07 5.98
CA ILE A 23 5.67 1.69 6.36
C ILE A 23 6.76 1.22 7.32
N ASP A 24 6.36 0.62 8.45
CA ASP A 24 7.31 -0.06 9.34
C ASP A 24 7.72 -1.41 8.75
N PRO A 25 8.99 -1.61 8.34
CA PRO A 25 9.43 -2.88 7.77
C PRO A 25 9.37 -4.05 8.77
N ARG A 26 9.34 -3.78 10.09
CA ARG A 26 9.32 -4.83 11.12
C ARG A 26 7.95 -5.46 11.30
N SER A 27 6.88 -4.77 10.93
CA SER A 27 5.51 -5.30 10.99
C SER A 27 5.08 -5.98 9.69
N LEU A 28 5.95 -5.99 8.67
CA LEU A 28 5.70 -6.66 7.41
C LEU A 28 5.66 -8.18 7.58
N SER A 29 4.55 -8.78 7.18
CA SER A 29 4.46 -10.22 6.98
C SER A 29 3.73 -10.52 5.68
N VAL A 30 4.18 -11.57 5.01
CA VAL A 30 3.55 -12.07 3.79
C VAL A 30 3.37 -13.57 3.89
N SER A 31 2.18 -14.05 3.55
CA SER A 31 1.88 -15.48 3.48
C SER A 31 0.99 -15.78 2.28
N GLY A 32 1.20 -16.93 1.65
CA GLY A 32 0.44 -17.39 0.49
C GLY A 32 -0.27 -18.70 0.78
N ASN A 33 -1.52 -18.84 0.33
CA ASN A 33 -2.27 -20.09 0.34
C ASN A 33 -3.11 -20.18 -0.94
N GLY A 34 -2.73 -21.06 -1.86
CA GLY A 34 -3.37 -21.16 -3.18
C GLY A 34 -3.34 -19.82 -3.92
N ASN A 35 -4.52 -19.27 -4.21
CA ASN A 35 -4.70 -17.99 -4.91
C ASN A 35 -4.83 -16.81 -3.93
N THR A 36 -4.66 -17.03 -2.64
CA THR A 36 -4.77 -16.00 -1.61
C THR A 36 -3.38 -15.58 -1.15
N LEU A 37 -3.09 -14.28 -1.29
CA LEU A 37 -1.92 -13.63 -0.69
C LEU A 37 -2.40 -12.78 0.49
N THR A 38 -1.88 -13.03 1.67
CA THR A 38 -2.07 -12.18 2.85
C THR A 38 -0.83 -11.33 3.05
N LEU A 39 -1.01 -10.01 3.06
CA LEU A 39 0.01 -9.02 3.36
C LEU A 39 -0.44 -8.22 4.58
N ALA A 40 0.34 -8.26 5.66
CA ALA A 40 0.15 -7.38 6.80
C ALA A 40 1.27 -6.34 6.83
N LEU A 41 0.91 -5.08 7.05
CA LEU A 41 1.82 -3.95 7.13
C LEU A 41 1.28 -2.89 8.08
N SER A 42 2.16 -2.15 8.75
CA SER A 42 1.79 -0.96 9.52
C SER A 42 2.13 0.28 8.71
N LEU A 43 1.08 0.98 8.27
CA LEU A 43 1.17 2.25 7.54
C LEU A 43 0.99 3.41 8.52
N THR A 44 1.81 4.44 8.41
CA THR A 44 1.62 5.73 9.09
C THR A 44 1.44 6.81 8.05
N LEU A 45 0.31 7.53 8.10
CA LEU A 45 0.10 8.74 7.28
C LEU A 45 0.72 9.95 7.99
N LEU A 46 1.50 10.72 7.23
CA LEU A 46 2.14 11.94 7.72
C LEU A 46 1.16 13.13 7.62
N PRO A 47 1.36 14.20 8.40
CA PRO A 47 0.39 15.30 8.51
C PRO A 47 -0.02 15.94 7.18
N LYS A 48 0.86 15.96 6.17
CA LYS A 48 0.56 16.46 4.82
C LYS A 48 -0.51 15.65 4.07
N PHE A 49 -0.78 14.43 4.52
CA PHE A 49 -1.74 13.50 3.92
C PHE A 49 -2.80 13.03 4.93
N ALA A 50 -2.91 13.71 6.07
CA ALA A 50 -3.89 13.43 7.10
C ALA A 50 -5.30 13.80 6.63
N GLY A 51 -6.27 12.98 7.02
CA GLY A 51 -7.67 13.12 6.64
C GLY A 51 -8.33 11.76 6.46
N ASN A 52 -9.63 11.77 6.14
CA ASN A 52 -10.34 10.55 5.79
C ASN A 52 -9.93 10.11 4.38
N GLN A 53 -9.24 8.98 4.29
CA GLN A 53 -8.79 8.40 3.03
C GLN A 53 -9.53 7.10 2.75
N VAL A 54 -9.79 6.82 1.48
CA VAL A 54 -10.19 5.49 1.03
C VAL A 54 -8.95 4.77 0.54
N ILE A 55 -8.74 3.55 1.05
CA ILE A 55 -7.65 2.69 0.62
C ILE A 55 -8.15 1.86 -0.56
N TYR A 56 -7.50 2.00 -1.70
CA TYR A 56 -7.75 1.17 -2.88
C TYR A 56 -6.64 0.14 -3.05
N LEU A 57 -7.02 -1.07 -3.46
CA LEU A 57 -6.10 -2.18 -3.71
C LEU A 57 -6.40 -2.81 -5.07
N ALA A 58 -5.35 -3.20 -5.78
CA ALA A 58 -5.44 -4.01 -6.99
C ALA A 58 -4.38 -5.12 -6.94
N ALA A 59 -4.75 -6.32 -7.36
CA ALA A 59 -3.83 -7.41 -7.62
C ALA A 59 -3.55 -7.51 -9.11
N ARG A 60 -2.30 -7.78 -9.47
CA ARG A 60 -1.87 -8.03 -10.86
C ARG A 60 -1.09 -9.33 -10.92
N ASP A 61 -1.18 -10.02 -12.04
CA ASP A 61 -0.31 -11.17 -12.30
C ASP A 61 1.11 -10.72 -12.70
N ASN A 62 2.02 -11.69 -12.82
CA ASN A 62 3.40 -11.42 -13.18
C ASN A 62 3.61 -11.00 -14.64
N SER A 63 2.59 -11.13 -15.49
CA SER A 63 2.63 -10.71 -16.89
C SER A 63 2.09 -9.30 -17.10
N ASP A 64 1.54 -8.68 -16.05
CA ASP A 64 0.80 -7.42 -16.07
C ASP A 64 -0.41 -7.40 -17.03
N LEU A 65 -0.82 -8.57 -17.56
CA LEU A 65 -1.96 -8.70 -18.47
C LEU A 65 -3.28 -8.84 -17.73
N ASN A 66 -3.27 -9.42 -16.52
CA ASN A 66 -4.48 -9.56 -15.69
C ASN A 66 -4.39 -8.68 -14.44
N THR A 67 -5.48 -7.97 -14.17
CA THR A 67 -5.66 -7.14 -12.98
C THR A 67 -7.04 -7.35 -12.38
N SER A 68 -7.15 -7.30 -11.05
CA SER A 68 -8.45 -7.25 -10.37
C SER A 68 -9.18 -5.92 -10.59
N GLY A 69 -8.52 -4.93 -11.18
CA GLY A 69 -8.91 -3.53 -11.09
C GLY A 69 -8.70 -2.98 -9.67
N TRP A 70 -8.75 -1.66 -9.53
CA TRP A 70 -8.73 -1.00 -8.24
C TRP A 70 -10.06 -1.21 -7.52
N GLN A 71 -10.00 -1.78 -6.32
CA GLN A 71 -11.16 -2.04 -5.47
C GLN A 71 -11.00 -1.22 -4.17
N ALA A 72 -12.09 -0.66 -3.66
CA ALA A 72 -12.07 -0.02 -2.34
C ALA A 72 -11.92 -1.12 -1.28
N ALA A 73 -10.76 -1.15 -0.62
CA ALA A 73 -10.38 -2.19 0.33
C ALA A 73 -10.56 -1.75 1.79
N GLY A 74 -10.69 -0.45 2.05
CA GLY A 74 -10.94 0.07 3.39
C GLY A 74 -10.92 1.59 3.44
N THR A 75 -11.04 2.13 4.65
CA THR A 75 -10.90 3.56 4.92
C THR A 75 -9.90 3.80 6.04
N TRP A 76 -9.20 4.92 5.98
CA TRP A 76 -8.34 5.42 7.04
C TRP A 76 -8.92 6.74 7.53
N THR A 77 -9.53 6.73 8.70
CA THR A 77 -10.10 7.94 9.31
C THR A 77 -9.14 8.49 10.35
N SER A 78 -8.71 9.75 10.19
CA SER A 78 -7.97 10.46 11.22
C SER A 78 -8.93 10.87 12.33
N GLY A 79 -9.13 9.99 13.30
CA GLY A 79 -10.07 10.17 14.40
C GLY A 79 -9.71 9.30 15.60
N GLN A 80 -8.43 9.27 15.98
CA GLN A 80 -7.92 8.90 17.31
C GLN A 80 -6.60 9.63 17.57
#